data_AF-A0A0M0JMZ7-F1
#
_entry.id   AF-A0A0M0JMZ7-F1
#
_cell.length_a   1.000
_cell.length_b   1.000
_cell.length_c   1.000
_cell.angle_alpha   90.00
_cell.angle_beta   90.00
_cell.angle_gamma   90.00
#
_symmetry.space_group_name_H-M   'P 1'
#
loop_
_entity.id
_entity.type
_entity.pdbx_description
1 polymer ?
#
loop_
_entity_poly.entity_id
_entity_poly.type
_entity_poly.pdbx_seq_one_letter_code
_entity_poly.pdbx_strand_id
1 'polypeptide(L)'
;MHEMASRSTSAALPLALETCLTHLVLNVPRPVPGGPTVRFALGNGAPPLHVSCAPPDALPSTEYSMAMLLRQLSPEMLISIFTALLLERQVVLVSDDDELRLGACELLQLLIHPLEWVQVYVPTIPDDLLSKGLLQNPFPCLLGLRAKQRAALPNPTPEQMVIVDLDAGEIVGPSVPTPAMPPRETAELIEVVRAERSRLETLEKNAAQPQRCATPLHACIPA
;
A
#
# COMPACT_ATOMS: atom_id res chain seq x y z
N MET A 1 -37.17 -40.12 13.70
CA MET A 1 -36.63 -38.90 14.34
C MET A 1 -35.13 -39.12 14.53
N HIS A 2 -34.34 -38.82 13.50
CA HIS A 2 -32.87 -38.88 13.57
C HIS A 2 -32.36 -37.48 13.92
N GLU A 3 -31.69 -37.40 15.07
CA GLU A 3 -31.17 -36.20 15.71
C GLU A 3 -29.95 -35.66 14.94
N MET A 4 -29.96 -34.36 14.67
CA MET A 4 -28.84 -33.59 14.12
C MET A 4 -27.69 -33.57 15.13
N ALA A 5 -26.52 -34.06 14.74
CA ALA A 5 -25.27 -33.81 15.44
C ALA A 5 -24.40 -32.85 14.60
N SER A 6 -24.70 -31.55 14.66
CA SER A 6 -23.74 -30.52 14.28
C SER A 6 -22.82 -30.26 15.46
N ARG A 7 -21.66 -30.93 15.51
CA ARG A 7 -20.58 -30.55 16.42
C ARG A 7 -19.56 -29.69 15.67
N SER A 8 -19.79 -28.38 15.70
CA SER A 8 -18.76 -27.38 15.44
C SER A 8 -17.87 -27.30 16.68
N THR A 9 -16.69 -27.92 16.62
CA THR A 9 -15.68 -27.85 17.68
C THR A 9 -14.98 -26.48 17.60
N SER A 10 -15.62 -25.46 18.16
CA SER A 10 -14.95 -24.18 18.42
C SER A 10 -13.99 -24.39 19.60
N ALA A 11 -12.69 -24.29 19.35
CA ALA A 11 -11.71 -24.28 20.43
C ALA A 11 -12.00 -23.08 21.33
N ALA A 12 -12.46 -23.35 22.56
CA ALA A 12 -12.78 -22.30 23.52
C ALA A 12 -11.51 -21.48 23.80
N LEU A 13 -11.55 -20.18 23.51
CA LEU A 13 -10.52 -19.26 23.98
C LEU A 13 -10.51 -19.32 25.51
N PRO A 14 -9.36 -19.56 26.16
CA PRO A 14 -9.30 -19.71 27.62
C PRO A 14 -9.62 -18.42 28.40
N LEU A 15 -9.81 -17.29 27.70
CA LEU A 15 -10.24 -16.00 28.23
C LEU A 15 -11.35 -15.42 27.35
N ALA A 16 -12.28 -14.68 27.95
CA ALA A 16 -13.29 -13.93 27.22
C ALA A 16 -12.62 -12.87 26.32
N LEU A 17 -13.17 -12.63 25.13
CA LEU A 17 -12.63 -11.68 24.15
C LEU A 17 -12.39 -10.29 24.76
N GLU A 18 -13.34 -9.84 25.57
CA GLU A 18 -13.31 -8.56 26.26
C GLU A 18 -12.11 -8.45 27.21
N THR A 19 -11.73 -9.55 27.86
CA THR A 19 -10.54 -9.60 28.74
C THR A 19 -9.25 -9.49 27.93
N CYS A 20 -9.16 -10.20 26.80
CA CYS A 20 -8.01 -10.08 25.90
C CYS A 20 -7.87 -8.64 25.36
N LEU A 21 -8.96 -8.05 24.86
CA LEU A 21 -8.97 -6.68 24.35
C LEU A 21 -8.60 -5.67 25.43
N THR A 22 -9.16 -5.80 26.64
CA THR A 22 -8.83 -4.94 27.78
C THR A 22 -7.36 -5.07 28.17
N HIS A 23 -6.80 -6.28 28.14
CA HIS A 23 -5.37 -6.50 28.37
C HIS A 23 -4.52 -5.80 27.30
N LEU A 24 -4.86 -5.96 26.03
CA LEU A 24 -4.14 -5.34 24.92
C LEU A 24 -4.14 -3.82 24.97
N VAL A 25 -5.30 -3.21 25.22
CA VAL A 25 -5.44 -1.75 25.17
C VAL A 25 -4.91 -1.08 26.43
N LEU A 26 -5.10 -1.70 27.60
CA LEU A 26 -4.79 -1.04 28.88
C LEU A 26 -3.48 -1.50 29.52
N ASN A 27 -3.00 -2.72 29.25
CA ASN A 27 -1.87 -3.31 29.97
C ASN A 27 -0.63 -3.56 29.09
N VAL A 28 -0.78 -3.71 27.77
CA VAL A 28 0.37 -3.82 26.87
C VAL A 28 0.96 -2.42 26.64
N PRO A 29 2.24 -2.19 26.98
CA PRO A 29 2.84 -0.88 26.80
C PRO A 29 2.96 -0.55 25.30
N ARG A 30 2.71 0.72 24.96
CA ARG A 30 2.91 1.21 23.59
C ARG A 30 4.40 1.11 23.23
N PRO A 31 4.78 0.56 22.06
CA PRO A 31 6.17 0.54 21.63
C PRO A 31 6.66 1.98 21.42
N VAL A 32 7.86 2.27 21.92
CA VAL A 32 8.53 3.56 21.71
C VAL A 32 9.30 3.51 20.38
N PRO A 33 9.26 4.55 19.54
CA PRO A 33 10.06 4.62 18.31
C PRO A 33 11.54 4.32 18.57
N GLY A 34 12.11 3.33 17.87
CA GLY A 34 13.50 2.89 18.02
C GLY A 34 13.81 2.15 19.33
N GLY A 35 12.78 1.92 20.16
CA GLY A 35 12.89 1.25 21.45
C GLY A 35 12.89 -0.29 21.35
N PRO A 36 12.94 -0.98 22.51
CA PRO A 36 12.86 -2.43 22.55
C PRO A 36 11.51 -2.94 22.03
N THR A 37 11.52 -4.11 21.41
CA THR A 37 10.30 -4.80 20.95
C THR A 37 9.43 -5.20 22.16
N VAL A 38 8.18 -4.77 22.15
CA VAL A 38 7.17 -5.17 23.13
C VAL A 38 6.70 -6.58 22.81
N ARG A 39 6.69 -7.45 23.82
CA ARG A 39 6.26 -8.84 23.71
C ARG A 39 5.13 -9.13 24.68
N PHE A 40 4.06 -9.74 24.20
CA PHE A 40 2.92 -10.14 25.05
C PHE A 40 2.24 -11.40 24.50
N ALA A 41 1.46 -12.08 25.34
CA ALA A 41 0.73 -13.30 24.97
C ALA A 41 -0.75 -13.18 25.34
N LEU A 42 -1.62 -13.81 24.56
CA LEU A 42 -3.08 -13.77 24.76
C LEU A 42 -3.60 -14.86 25.70
N GLY A 43 -2.72 -15.67 26.29
CA GLY A 43 -3.10 -16.76 27.21
C GLY A 43 -3.75 -17.97 26.54
N ASN A 44 -3.85 -17.99 25.20
CA ASN A 44 -4.45 -19.08 24.40
C ASN A 44 -3.45 -20.16 23.95
N GLY A 45 -2.24 -20.17 24.50
CA GLY A 45 -1.16 -21.08 24.10
C GLY A 45 -0.50 -20.75 22.75
N ALA A 46 -0.95 -19.70 22.06
CA ALA A 46 -0.28 -19.20 20.86
C ALA A 46 1.09 -18.59 21.19
N PRO A 47 2.03 -18.55 20.23
CA PRO A 47 3.30 -17.85 20.42
C PRO A 47 3.07 -16.37 20.80
N PRO A 48 3.96 -15.79 21.63
CA PRO A 48 3.85 -14.39 22.00
C PRO A 48 3.95 -13.49 20.76
N LEU A 49 3.13 -12.44 20.73
CA LEU A 49 3.15 -11.42 19.70
C LEU A 49 4.26 -10.42 19.98
N HIS A 50 4.84 -9.89 18.90
CA HIS A 50 5.95 -8.95 18.93
C HIS A 50 5.53 -7.67 18.21
N VAL A 51 5.68 -6.53 18.89
CA VAL A 51 5.37 -5.21 18.32
C VAL A 51 6.56 -4.29 18.54
N SER A 52 7.08 -3.73 17.45
CA SER A 52 8.15 -2.74 17.45
C SER A 52 7.70 -1.48 16.72
N CYS A 53 8.39 -0.37 16.98
CA CYS A 53 8.17 0.88 16.28
C CYS A 53 9.51 1.32 15.67
N ALA A 54 9.52 1.65 14.38
CA ALA A 54 10.71 2.12 13.68
C ALA A 54 11.29 3.38 14.38
N PRO A 55 12.62 3.60 14.32
CA PRO A 55 13.20 4.79 14.91
C PRO A 55 12.73 6.05 14.15
N PRO A 56 12.73 7.23 14.78
CA PRO A 56 12.17 8.46 14.20
C PRO A 56 12.83 8.93 12.89
N ASP A 57 14.08 8.53 12.67
CA ASP A 57 14.91 8.81 11.50
C ASP A 57 14.84 7.73 10.42
N ALA A 58 14.15 6.63 10.67
CA ALA A 58 13.88 5.63 9.64
C ALA A 58 12.73 6.08 8.73
N LEU A 59 12.74 5.56 7.50
CA LEU A 59 11.59 5.66 6.61
C LEU A 59 10.35 5.07 7.31
N PRO A 60 9.18 5.70 7.16
CA PRO A 60 7.93 5.14 7.68
C PRO A 60 7.72 3.70 7.18
N SER A 61 7.35 2.82 8.10
CA SER A 61 6.97 1.45 7.74
C SER A 61 5.63 1.47 7.01
N THR A 62 5.57 0.83 5.85
CA THR A 62 4.33 0.60 5.10
C THR A 62 4.04 -0.90 5.02
N GLU A 63 2.76 -1.27 5.05
CA GLU A 63 2.32 -2.65 4.81
C GLU A 63 2.34 -3.00 3.32
N TYR A 64 2.49 -1.99 2.45
CA TYR A 64 2.47 -2.15 1.00
C TYR A 64 3.87 -2.20 0.41
N SER A 65 4.05 -3.02 -0.62
CA SER A 65 5.33 -3.11 -1.33
C SER A 65 5.41 -2.06 -2.43
N MET A 66 6.51 -1.31 -2.50
CA MET A 66 6.79 -0.40 -3.62
C MET A 66 6.75 -1.10 -4.99
N ALA A 67 6.98 -2.42 -5.02
CA ALA A 67 6.84 -3.23 -6.22
C ALA A 67 5.44 -3.12 -6.86
N MET A 68 4.39 -2.88 -6.06
CA MET A 68 3.03 -2.69 -6.57
C MET A 68 2.95 -1.50 -7.53
N LEU A 69 3.50 -0.33 -7.13
CA LEU A 69 3.53 0.85 -7.98
C LEU A 69 4.47 0.66 -9.18
N LEU A 70 5.65 0.09 -8.97
CA LEU A 70 6.65 -0.08 -10.03
C LEU A 70 6.23 -1.05 -11.14
N ARG A 71 5.31 -1.97 -10.85
CA ARG A 71 4.70 -2.84 -11.86
C ARG A 71 3.71 -2.08 -12.75
N GLN A 72 2.87 -1.25 -12.15
CA GLN A 72 1.77 -0.57 -12.84
C GLN A 72 2.19 0.73 -13.54
N LEU A 73 3.16 1.45 -12.99
CA LEU A 73 3.55 2.78 -13.47
C LEU A 73 4.89 2.74 -14.19
N SER A 74 5.01 3.53 -15.26
CA SER A 74 6.32 3.82 -15.84
C SER A 74 7.13 4.73 -14.90
N PRO A 75 8.47 4.73 -14.99
CA PRO A 75 9.31 5.65 -14.21
C PRO A 75 8.90 7.12 -14.42
N GLU A 76 8.56 7.50 -15.65
CA GLU A 76 8.15 8.85 -16.03
C GLU A 76 6.80 9.24 -15.40
N MET A 77 5.86 8.30 -15.36
CA MET A 77 4.56 8.50 -14.69
C MET A 77 4.74 8.66 -13.19
N LEU A 78 5.55 7.80 -12.55
CA LEU A 78 5.80 7.87 -11.11
C LEU A 78 6.37 9.23 -10.71
N ILE A 79 7.33 9.72 -11.49
CA ILE A 79 7.94 11.05 -11.31
C ILE A 79 6.93 12.17 -11.56
N SER A 80 6.04 12.02 -12.54
CA SER A 80 4.97 12.99 -12.81
C SER A 80 3.99 13.07 -11.63
N ILE A 81 3.63 11.93 -11.04
CA ILE A 81 2.75 11.87 -9.86
C ILE A 81 3.46 12.45 -8.63
N PHE A 82 4.72 12.07 -8.41
CA PHE A 82 5.55 12.64 -7.35
C PHE A 82 5.61 14.17 -7.46
N THR A 83 5.87 14.69 -8.66
CA THR A 83 5.87 16.13 -8.93
C THR A 83 4.50 16.77 -8.67
N ALA A 84 3.41 16.10 -9.05
CA ALA A 84 2.05 16.57 -8.79
C ALA A 84 1.75 16.67 -7.28
N LEU A 85 2.25 15.73 -6.47
CA LEU A 85 2.13 15.80 -5.01
C LEU A 85 2.95 16.96 -4.45
N LEU A 86 4.20 17.15 -4.88
CA LEU A 86 5.01 18.29 -4.41
C LEU A 86 4.40 19.66 -4.77
N LEU A 87 3.62 19.72 -5.84
CA LEU A 87 2.89 20.91 -6.29
C LEU A 87 1.48 21.03 -5.70
N GLU A 88 1.14 20.16 -4.74
CA GLU A 88 -0.19 20.10 -4.11
C GLU A 88 -1.33 20.04 -5.14
N ARG A 89 -1.22 19.19 -6.15
CA ARG A 89 -2.27 19.00 -7.17
C ARG A 89 -3.39 18.10 -6.67
N GLN A 90 -4.51 18.12 -7.39
CA GLN A 90 -5.61 17.16 -7.20
C GLN A 90 -5.25 15.85 -7.90
N VAL A 91 -4.68 14.90 -7.18
CA VAL A 91 -4.30 13.58 -7.68
C VAL A 91 -5.44 12.58 -7.44
N VAL A 92 -5.96 12.00 -8.52
CA VAL A 92 -7.07 11.05 -8.51
C VAL A 92 -6.57 9.71 -9.05
N LEU A 93 -6.43 8.71 -8.19
CA LEU A 93 -6.10 7.34 -8.55
C LEU A 93 -7.36 6.58 -8.91
N VAL A 94 -7.34 5.84 -10.02
CA VAL A 94 -8.45 5.00 -10.48
C VAL A 94 -7.96 3.57 -10.58
N SER A 95 -8.67 2.66 -9.93
CA SER A 95 -8.48 1.20 -10.05
C SER A 95 -9.70 0.48 -9.51
N ASP A 96 -10.03 -0.71 -10.01
CA ASP A 96 -11.02 -1.60 -9.38
C ASP A 96 -10.40 -2.52 -8.29
N ASP A 97 -9.07 -2.58 -8.18
CA ASP A 97 -8.36 -3.28 -7.12
C ASP A 97 -8.20 -2.37 -5.89
N ASP A 98 -8.92 -2.69 -4.81
CA ASP A 98 -8.91 -1.93 -3.57
C ASP A 98 -7.53 -1.95 -2.88
N GLU A 99 -6.77 -3.05 -2.96
CA GLU A 99 -5.43 -3.17 -2.37
C GLU A 99 -4.42 -2.34 -3.17
N LEU A 100 -4.49 -2.40 -4.50
CA LEU A 100 -3.66 -1.57 -5.37
C LEU A 100 -3.94 -0.08 -5.14
N ARG A 101 -5.20 0.32 -5.07
CA ARG A 101 -5.60 1.72 -4.91
C ARG A 101 -5.19 2.28 -3.54
N LEU A 102 -5.48 1.56 -2.45
CA LEU A 102 -5.10 1.97 -1.11
C LEU A 102 -3.58 1.95 -0.94
N GLY A 103 -2.93 0.88 -1.41
CA GLY A 103 -1.48 0.76 -1.36
C GLY A 103 -0.77 1.83 -2.14
N ALA A 104 -1.26 2.20 -3.33
CA ALA A 104 -0.75 3.32 -4.10
C ALA A 104 -0.86 4.63 -3.32
N CYS A 105 -2.01 4.93 -2.73
CA CYS A 105 -2.22 6.10 -1.89
C CYS A 105 -1.21 6.21 -0.72
N GLU A 106 -0.99 5.12 0.01
CA GLU A 106 -0.03 5.07 1.13
C GLU A 106 1.43 5.18 0.65
N LEU A 107 1.78 4.47 -0.42
CA LEU A 107 3.13 4.52 -1.00
C LEU A 107 3.46 5.89 -1.58
N LEU A 108 2.49 6.59 -2.17
CA LEU A 108 2.68 7.95 -2.67
C LEU A 108 2.98 8.95 -1.53
N GLN A 109 2.31 8.81 -0.38
CA GLN A 109 2.65 9.60 0.81
C GLN A 109 4.05 9.24 1.34
N LEU A 110 4.44 7.97 1.29
CA LEU A 110 5.79 7.54 1.65
C LEU A 110 6.86 8.16 0.72
N LEU A 111 6.58 8.31 -0.57
CA LEU A 111 7.53 8.87 -1.55
C LEU A 111 7.86 10.34 -1.27
N ILE A 112 6.93 11.12 -0.73
CA ILE A 112 7.17 12.54 -0.43
C ILE A 112 7.82 12.78 0.94
N HIS A 113 8.07 11.72 1.73
CA HIS A 113 8.77 11.82 3.01
C HIS A 113 10.14 12.54 2.85
N PRO A 114 10.53 13.47 3.76
CA PRO A 114 9.92 13.80 5.06
C PRO A 114 8.76 14.80 5.00
N LEU A 115 8.29 15.17 3.82
CA LEU A 115 7.08 15.98 3.70
C LEU A 115 5.86 15.14 4.04
N GLU A 116 4.88 15.77 4.67
CA GLU A 116 3.61 15.15 5.03
C GLU A 116 2.51 15.69 4.11
N TRP A 117 1.69 14.79 3.58
CA TRP A 117 0.49 15.21 2.87
C TRP A 117 -0.55 15.71 3.87
N VAL A 118 -0.67 17.02 3.99
CA VAL A 118 -1.60 17.67 4.94
C VAL A 118 -2.96 18.01 4.33
N GLN A 119 -3.13 17.74 3.03
CA GLN A 119 -4.31 18.08 2.26
C GLN A 119 -5.35 16.96 2.33
N VAL A 120 -6.49 17.12 1.63
CA VAL A 120 -7.56 16.11 1.67
C VAL A 120 -7.05 14.76 1.17
N TYR A 121 -7.28 13.71 1.96
CA TYR A 121 -6.87 12.34 1.69
C TYR A 121 -8.09 11.41 1.80
N VAL A 122 -8.48 10.78 0.69
CA VAL A 122 -9.60 9.83 0.64
C VAL A 122 -9.24 8.67 -0.30
N PRO A 123 -8.56 7.61 0.18
CA PRO A 123 -8.06 6.53 -0.68
C PRO A 123 -9.16 5.69 -1.34
N THR A 124 -10.40 5.79 -0.88
CA THR A 124 -11.58 5.25 -1.56
C THR A 124 -12.77 6.16 -1.30
N ILE A 125 -13.20 6.91 -2.32
CA ILE A 125 -14.34 7.83 -2.20
C ILE A 125 -15.66 7.04 -2.10
N PRO A 126 -16.49 7.28 -1.07
CA PRO A 126 -17.86 6.78 -1.01
C PRO A 126 -18.77 7.46 -2.06
N ASP A 127 -19.75 6.76 -2.60
CA ASP A 127 -20.65 7.27 -3.65
C ASP A 127 -21.39 8.56 -3.23
N ASP A 128 -21.79 8.66 -1.96
CA ASP A 128 -22.39 9.88 -1.38
C ASP A 128 -21.46 11.10 -1.48
N LEU A 129 -20.17 10.93 -1.20
CA LEU A 129 -19.21 12.04 -1.24
C LEU A 129 -18.90 12.45 -2.68
N LEU A 130 -18.91 11.48 -3.60
CA LEU A 130 -18.81 11.72 -5.04
C LEU A 130 -19.98 12.56 -5.54
N SER A 131 -21.22 12.25 -5.13
CA SER A 131 -22.43 12.99 -5.51
C SER A 131 -22.48 14.43 -4.97
N LYS A 132 -21.77 14.72 -3.88
CA LYS A 132 -21.65 16.06 -3.28
C LYS A 132 -20.62 16.95 -3.96
N GLY A 133 -20.01 16.45 -5.03
CA GLY A 133 -19.16 17.21 -5.91
C GLY A 133 -17.74 17.41 -5.43
N LEU A 134 -17.21 16.47 -4.64
CA LEU A 134 -15.83 16.53 -4.15
C LEU A 134 -14.82 16.74 -5.29
N LEU A 135 -15.02 16.11 -6.44
CA LEU A 135 -14.14 16.19 -7.62
C LEU A 135 -14.19 17.54 -8.34
N GLN A 136 -15.22 18.35 -8.12
CA GLN A 136 -15.31 19.67 -8.73
C GLN A 136 -14.60 20.76 -7.91
N ASN A 137 -14.14 20.42 -6.71
CA ASN A 137 -13.43 21.38 -5.89
C ASN A 137 -12.00 21.60 -6.40
N PRO A 138 -11.53 22.85 -6.47
CA PRO A 138 -10.22 23.20 -7.03
C PRO A 138 -9.06 23.03 -6.03
N PHE A 139 -9.28 22.37 -4.89
CA PHE A 139 -8.27 22.26 -3.83
C PHE A 139 -7.40 21.01 -3.99
N PRO A 140 -6.16 21.05 -3.47
CA PRO A 140 -5.27 19.88 -3.41
C PRO A 140 -5.93 18.69 -2.72
N CYS A 141 -5.88 17.52 -3.35
CA CYS A 141 -6.37 16.29 -2.72
C CYS A 141 -5.74 15.05 -3.34
N LEU A 142 -5.61 14.00 -2.53
CA LEU A 142 -5.21 12.66 -2.95
C LEU A 142 -6.41 11.74 -2.76
N LEU A 143 -6.99 11.30 -3.87
CA LEU A 143 -8.26 10.60 -3.90
C LEU A 143 -8.14 9.27 -4.64
N GLY A 144 -8.86 8.24 -4.18
CA GLY A 144 -9.00 6.97 -4.89
C GLY A 144 -10.44 6.71 -5.33
N LEU A 145 -10.62 6.41 -6.62
CA LEU A 145 -11.88 6.07 -7.26
C LEU A 145 -11.86 4.62 -7.74
N ARG A 146 -13.02 3.96 -7.63
CA ARG A 146 -13.28 2.71 -8.35
C ARG A 146 -13.49 2.99 -9.84
N ALA A 147 -13.17 2.05 -10.72
CA ALA A 147 -13.32 2.26 -12.16
C ALA A 147 -14.78 2.56 -12.54
N LYS A 148 -15.76 1.95 -11.86
CA LYS A 148 -17.20 2.26 -12.03
C LYS A 148 -17.56 3.73 -11.73
N GLN A 149 -16.76 4.43 -10.92
CA GLN A 149 -16.97 5.83 -10.55
C GLN A 149 -16.32 6.80 -11.53
N ARG A 150 -15.57 6.31 -12.54
CA ARG A 150 -14.88 7.14 -13.53
C ARG A 150 -15.80 8.08 -14.29
N ALA A 151 -17.07 7.71 -14.48
CA ALA A 151 -18.08 8.55 -15.13
C ALA A 151 -18.38 9.86 -14.37
N ALA A 152 -18.01 9.96 -13.09
CA ALA A 152 -18.17 11.17 -12.29
C ALA A 152 -16.98 12.15 -12.41
N LEU A 153 -15.91 11.77 -13.12
CA LEU A 153 -14.78 12.66 -13.36
C LEU A 153 -15.22 13.85 -14.23
N PRO A 154 -14.78 15.08 -13.93
CA PRO A 154 -15.13 16.24 -14.75
C PRO A 154 -14.56 16.11 -16.17
N ASN A 155 -15.35 16.50 -17.17
CA ASN A 155 -14.95 16.59 -18.57
C ASN A 155 -15.34 17.98 -19.11
N PRO A 156 -14.39 18.86 -19.48
CA PRO A 156 -12.95 18.62 -19.52
C PRO A 156 -12.32 18.48 -18.13
N THR A 157 -11.18 17.78 -18.08
CA THR A 157 -10.39 17.62 -16.85
C THR A 157 -9.87 18.99 -16.37
N PRO A 158 -10.03 19.35 -15.09
CA PRO A 158 -9.55 20.63 -14.56
C PRO A 158 -8.02 20.76 -14.66
N GLU A 159 -7.52 21.99 -14.76
CA GLU A 159 -6.09 22.28 -14.96
C GLU A 159 -5.18 21.75 -13.85
N GLN A 160 -5.70 21.56 -12.63
CA GLN A 160 -4.93 21.09 -11.48
C GLN A 160 -5.15 19.61 -11.15
N MET A 161 -5.99 18.92 -11.92
CA MET A 161 -6.33 17.53 -11.71
C MET A 161 -5.38 16.62 -12.49
N VAL A 162 -4.86 15.61 -11.82
CA VAL A 162 -4.03 14.54 -12.38
C VAL A 162 -4.75 13.23 -12.15
N ILE A 163 -5.24 12.60 -13.22
CA ILE A 163 -5.95 11.32 -13.12
C ILE A 163 -4.95 10.23 -13.48
N VAL A 164 -4.79 9.25 -12.59
CA VAL A 164 -3.90 8.12 -12.76
C VAL A 164 -4.73 6.86 -12.81
N ASP A 165 -4.79 6.22 -13.97
CA ASP A 165 -5.38 4.89 -14.11
C ASP A 165 -4.30 3.85 -13.80
N LEU A 166 -4.40 3.24 -12.62
CA LEU A 166 -3.43 2.25 -12.15
C LEU A 166 -3.60 0.89 -12.84
N ASP A 167 -4.78 0.61 -13.39
CA ASP A 167 -5.07 -0.67 -14.07
C ASP A 167 -4.59 -0.61 -15.52
N ALA A 168 -4.79 0.54 -16.19
CA ALA A 168 -4.32 0.76 -17.56
C ALA A 168 -2.85 1.21 -17.64
N GLY A 169 -2.28 1.70 -16.53
CA GLY A 169 -0.96 2.32 -16.53
C GLY A 169 -0.96 3.63 -17.35
N GLU A 170 -2.01 4.43 -17.21
CA GLU A 170 -2.19 5.68 -17.94
C GLU A 170 -2.28 6.89 -16.99
N ILE A 171 -1.78 8.02 -17.45
CA ILE A 171 -1.89 9.30 -16.73
C ILE A 171 -2.54 10.32 -17.65
N VAL A 172 -3.68 10.84 -17.23
CA VAL A 172 -4.32 12.00 -17.85
C VAL A 172 -3.85 13.20 -17.03
N GLY A 173 -2.83 13.86 -17.57
CA GLY A 173 -2.14 14.95 -16.91
C GLY A 173 -2.94 16.26 -16.91
N PRO A 174 -2.46 17.24 -16.12
CA PRO A 174 -3.07 18.56 -16.10
C PRO A 174 -2.98 19.18 -17.49
N SER A 175 -4.02 19.88 -17.92
CA SER A 175 -4.07 20.56 -19.23
C SER A 175 -3.04 21.70 -19.37
N VAL A 176 -2.41 22.11 -18.26
CA VAL A 176 -1.43 23.20 -18.18
C VAL A 176 -0.04 22.64 -17.85
N PRO A 177 1.03 23.12 -18.51
CA PRO A 177 2.40 22.74 -18.17
C PRO A 177 2.73 23.03 -16.70
N THR A 178 3.13 22.00 -15.96
CA THR A 178 3.61 22.13 -14.59
C THR A 178 5.09 22.51 -14.57
N PRO A 179 5.57 23.21 -13.52
CA PRO A 179 7.00 23.35 -13.28
C PRO A 179 7.67 21.99 -13.31
N ALA A 180 8.61 21.80 -14.22
CA ALA A 180 9.34 20.55 -14.33
C ALA A 180 10.33 20.45 -13.17
N MET A 181 10.54 19.23 -12.66
CA MET A 181 11.68 18.98 -11.79
C MET A 181 13.00 19.26 -12.51
N PRO A 182 14.06 19.61 -11.76
CA PRO A 182 15.39 19.75 -12.31
C PRO A 182 15.78 18.56 -13.21
N PRO A 183 16.24 18.80 -14.45
CA PRO A 183 16.35 17.76 -15.47
C PRO A 183 17.40 16.70 -15.12
N ARG A 184 18.46 17.09 -14.42
CA ARG A 184 19.52 16.17 -13.99
C ARG A 184 18.99 15.18 -12.95
N GLU A 185 18.36 15.69 -11.90
CA GLU A 185 17.78 14.92 -10.80
C GLU A 185 16.66 14.02 -11.32
N THR A 186 15.85 14.52 -12.26
CA THR A 186 14.83 13.74 -12.95
C THR A 186 15.45 12.54 -13.69
N ALA A 187 16.50 12.76 -14.47
CA ALA A 187 17.18 11.68 -15.19
C ALA A 187 17.80 10.66 -14.23
N GLU A 188 18.46 11.11 -13.16
CA GLU A 188 19.03 10.24 -12.13
C GLU A 188 17.95 9.39 -11.45
N LEU A 189 16.80 9.98 -11.10
CA LEU A 189 15.67 9.26 -10.51
C LEU A 189 15.06 8.23 -11.48
N ILE A 190 14.91 8.57 -12.77
CA ILE A 190 14.42 7.64 -13.79
C ILE A 190 15.30 6.39 -13.84
N GLU A 191 16.63 6.57 -13.87
CA GLU A 191 17.56 5.43 -13.91
C GLU A 191 17.48 4.57 -12.65
N VAL A 192 17.38 5.18 -11.47
CA VAL A 192 17.22 4.45 -10.20
C VAL A 192 15.93 3.64 -10.19
N VAL A 193 14.82 4.24 -10.59
CA VAL A 193 13.51 3.57 -10.65
C VAL A 193 13.53 2.41 -11.66
N ARG A 194 14.18 2.60 -12.82
CA ARG A 194 14.32 1.55 -13.84
C ARG A 194 15.19 0.39 -13.36
N ALA A 195 16.30 0.68 -12.68
CA ALA A 195 17.17 -0.33 -12.09
C ALA A 195 16.42 -1.15 -11.03
N GLU A 196 15.66 -0.49 -10.16
CA GLU A 196 14.89 -1.14 -9.11
C GLU A 196 13.77 -2.02 -9.67
N ARG A 197 13.05 -1.53 -10.69
CA ARG A 197 12.05 -2.34 -11.41
C ARG A 197 12.66 -3.62 -11.98
N SER A 198 13.80 -3.51 -12.66
CA SER A 198 14.52 -4.66 -13.24
C SER A 198 14.96 -5.67 -12.17
N ARG A 199 15.40 -5.16 -11.00
CA ARG A 199 15.78 -5.98 -9.85
C ARG A 199 14.58 -6.78 -9.31
N LEU A 200 13.43 -6.14 -9.15
CA LEU A 200 12.20 -6.79 -8.67
C LEU A 200 11.72 -7.87 -9.64
N GLU A 201 11.70 -7.58 -10.94
CA GLU A 201 11.35 -8.59 -11.97
C GLU A 201 12.27 -9.82 -11.92
N THR A 202 13.56 -9.62 -11.63
CA THR A 202 14.53 -10.72 -11.48
C THR A 202 14.25 -11.55 -10.24
N LEU A 203 13.94 -10.91 -9.10
CA LEU A 203 13.60 -11.60 -7.86
C LEU A 203 12.33 -12.44 -8.01
N GLU A 204 11.32 -11.91 -8.71
CA GLU A 204 10.08 -12.64 -8.99
C GLU A 204 10.31 -13.86 -9.88
N LYS A 205 11.08 -13.72 -10.96
CA LYS A 205 11.45 -14.85 -11.84
C LYS A 205 12.20 -15.94 -11.06
N ASN A 206 13.09 -15.55 -10.15
CA ASN A 206 13.82 -16.49 -9.30
C ASN A 206 12.92 -17.18 -8.26
N ALA A 207 11.95 -16.47 -7.70
CA ALA A 207 10.98 -17.01 -6.75
C ALA A 207 9.95 -17.95 -7.41
N ALA A 208 9.59 -17.68 -8.68
CA ALA A 208 8.67 -18.51 -9.47
C ALA A 208 9.31 -19.81 -9.98
N GLN A 209 10.64 -19.95 -9.91
CA GLN A 209 11.32 -21.19 -10.25
C GLN A 209 11.19 -22.20 -9.08
N PRO A 210 10.44 -23.31 -9.22
CA PRO A 210 10.36 -24.29 -8.14
C PRO A 210 11.76 -24.83 -7.87
N GLN A 211 12.18 -24.81 -6.60
CA GLN A 211 13.43 -25.43 -6.17
C GLN A 211 13.45 -26.89 -6.65
N ARG A 212 14.17 -27.16 -7.75
CA ARG A 212 14.58 -28.51 -8.14
C ARG A 212 15.66 -28.97 -7.16
N CYS A 213 15.27 -29.26 -5.93
CA CYS A 213 16.08 -30.12 -5.07
C CYS A 213 15.84 -31.56 -5.51
N ALA A 214 16.51 -31.93 -6.61
CA ALA A 214 16.83 -33.31 -6.88
C ALA A 214 17.93 -33.72 -5.89
N THR A 215 17.59 -34.58 -4.94
CA THR A 215 18.55 -35.55 -4.42
C THR A 215 17.94 -36.93 -4.65
N PRO A 216 18.58 -37.81 -5.44
CA PRO A 216 18.12 -39.18 -5.57
C PRO A 216 18.36 -39.89 -4.24
N LEU A 217 17.30 -40.41 -3.64
CA LEU A 217 17.38 -41.47 -2.64
C LEU A 217 17.98 -42.70 -3.33
N HIS A 218 19.30 -42.88 -3.24
CA HIS A 218 19.94 -44.15 -3.52
C HIS A 218 20.89 -44.52 -2.38
N ALA A 219 20.40 -45.48 -1.59
CA ALA A 219 21.09 -46.62 -1.00
C ALA A 219 22.54 -46.46 -0.51
N CYS A 220 22.74 -46.68 0.79
CA CYS A 220 23.88 -47.46 1.30
C CYS A 220 23.54 -48.01 2.70
N ILE A 221 23.12 -49.27 2.77
CA ILE A 221 23.32 -50.14 3.93
C ILE A 221 24.57 -50.96 3.62
N PRO A 222 25.52 -51.11 4.56
CA PRO A 222 26.25 -52.36 4.63
C PRO A 222 26.26 -52.98 6.03
N ALA A 223 26.00 -54.30 6.00
CA ALA A 223 26.41 -55.42 6.85
C ALA A 223 26.36 -55.28 8.38
#